data_AF-A0A1L9T463-F1
#
_entry.id   AF-A0A1L9T463-F1
#
_cell.length_a   1.000
_cell.length_b   1.000
_cell.length_c   1.000
_cell.angle_alpha   90.00
_cell.angle_beta   90.00
_cell.angle_gamma   90.00
#
_symmetry.space_group_name_H-M   'P 1'
#
loop_
_entity.id
_entity.type
_entity.pdbx_description
1 polymer ?
#
loop_
_entity_poly.entity_id
_entity_poly.type
_entity_poly.pdbx_seq_one_letter_code
_entity_poly.pdbx_strand_id
1 'polypeptide(L)'
;MISPIPSWFWLFLDYNNSNFPTLVRTICVTRGLRSIVTPGSQYYEFGVPREGSDDPLAREGPVSPFMYVRGIREIGYGVSMEIVGRLHDPRGVTWMLAVGAAMSVGDAVVVAVFGRGKYSMVLYHLLVALYFGAMAYLRSQSSSVC
;
A
#
# COMPACT_ATOMS: atom_id res chain seq x y z
N MET A 1 18.86 25.19 -15.41
CA MET A 1 18.29 25.10 -14.05
C MET A 1 18.07 23.63 -13.75
N ILE A 2 18.82 23.06 -12.81
CA ILE A 2 18.68 21.66 -12.39
C ILE A 2 17.56 21.64 -11.37
N SER A 3 16.46 20.93 -11.62
CA SER A 3 15.40 20.78 -10.62
C SER A 3 16.00 20.10 -9.37
N PRO A 4 15.81 20.64 -8.15
CA PRO A 4 16.34 20.05 -6.92
C PRO A 4 15.71 18.69 -6.58
N ILE A 5 14.72 18.27 -7.35
CA ILE A 5 13.95 17.05 -7.18
C ILE A 5 14.44 16.01 -8.20
N PRO A 6 14.91 14.84 -7.75
CA PRO A 6 15.32 13.76 -8.64
C PRO A 6 14.21 13.34 -9.61
N SER A 7 14.54 13.02 -10.85
CA SER A 7 13.57 12.62 -11.88
C SER A 7 12.72 11.40 -11.49
N TRP A 8 13.28 10.48 -10.71
CA TRP A 8 12.56 9.31 -10.20
C TRP A 8 11.45 9.68 -9.20
N PHE A 9 11.55 10.81 -8.52
CA PHE A 9 10.52 11.27 -7.57
C PHE A 9 9.21 11.63 -8.31
N TRP A 10 9.32 12.13 -9.54
CA TRP A 10 8.16 12.40 -10.39
C TRP A 10 7.44 11.13 -10.84
N LEU A 11 8.08 9.95 -10.81
CA LEU A 11 7.39 8.66 -11.05
C LEU A 11 6.29 8.39 -10.02
N PHE A 12 6.42 8.97 -8.82
CA PHE A 12 5.44 8.83 -7.75
C PHE A 12 4.40 9.96 -7.76
N LEU A 13 4.76 11.16 -8.19
CA LEU A 13 3.83 12.30 -8.13
C LEU A 13 3.02 12.52 -9.41
N ASP A 14 3.50 12.02 -10.55
CA ASP A 14 2.80 12.18 -11.82
C ASP A 14 1.73 11.10 -12.01
N TYR A 15 0.47 11.47 -11.77
CA TYR A 15 -0.68 10.59 -11.93
C TYR A 15 -0.99 10.23 -13.39
N ASN A 16 -0.45 10.99 -14.35
CA ASN A 16 -0.55 10.72 -15.78
C ASN A 16 0.59 9.82 -16.28
N ASN A 17 1.58 9.51 -15.45
CA ASN A 17 2.67 8.63 -15.82
C ASN A 17 2.16 7.20 -16.05
N SER A 18 2.40 6.67 -17.25
CA SER A 18 2.04 5.29 -17.60
C SER A 18 2.74 4.23 -16.74
N ASN A 19 3.86 4.58 -16.12
CA ASN A 19 4.62 3.68 -15.25
C ASN A 19 4.10 3.64 -13.81
N PHE A 20 3.24 4.59 -13.40
CA PHE A 20 2.76 4.66 -12.02
C PHE A 20 1.97 3.40 -11.60
N PRO A 21 0.97 2.91 -12.37
CA PRO A 21 0.26 1.68 -12.04
C PRO A 21 1.19 0.46 -11.98
N THR A 22 2.17 0.39 -12.90
CA THR A 22 3.20 -0.66 -12.94
C THR A 22 4.07 -0.66 -11.68
N LEU A 23 4.40 0.52 -11.16
CA LEU A 23 5.15 0.65 -9.92
C LEU A 23 4.33 0.17 -8.72
N VAL A 24 3.07 0.60 -8.61
CA VAL A 24 2.16 0.18 -7.54
C VAL A 24 1.96 -1.34 -7.56
N ARG A 25 1.72 -1.94 -8.74
CA ARG A 25 1.59 -3.41 -8.90
C ARG A 25 2.81 -4.14 -8.33
N THR A 26 4.00 -3.64 -8.66
CA THR A 26 5.27 -4.32 -8.37
C THR A 26 5.56 -4.24 -6.88
N ILE A 27 5.32 -3.08 -6.26
CA ILE A 27 5.45 -2.90 -4.81
C ILE A 27 4.47 -3.82 -4.07
N CYS A 28 3.20 -3.84 -4.46
CA CYS A 28 2.18 -4.67 -3.81
C CYS A 28 2.51 -6.17 -3.89
N VAL A 29 2.90 -6.69 -5.06
CA VAL A 29 3.30 -8.10 -5.19
C VAL A 29 4.54 -8.41 -4.36
N THR A 30 5.55 -7.53 -4.40
CA THR A 30 6.81 -7.75 -3.67
C THR A 30 6.58 -7.77 -2.15
N ARG A 31 5.81 -6.82 -1.62
CA ARG A 31 5.46 -6.76 -0.20
C ARG A 31 4.61 -7.97 0.20
N GLY A 32 3.65 -8.38 -0.63
CA GLY A 32 2.82 -9.52 -0.34
C GLY A 32 3.60 -10.85 -0.34
N LEU A 33 4.52 -11.05 -1.30
CA LEU A 33 5.44 -12.20 -1.32
C LEU A 33 6.33 -12.20 -0.08
N ARG A 34 6.88 -11.04 0.30
CA ARG A 34 7.72 -10.92 1.50
C ARG A 34 6.95 -11.26 2.78
N SER A 35 5.64 -10.96 2.81
CA SER A 35 4.76 -11.36 3.91
C SER A 35 4.51 -12.85 4.00
N ILE A 36 4.59 -13.58 2.88
CA ILE A 36 4.47 -15.04 2.87
C ILE A 36 5.80 -15.70 3.25
N VAL A 37 6.92 -15.23 2.70
CA VAL A 37 8.25 -15.82 2.92
C VAL A 37 8.81 -15.48 4.30
N THR A 38 8.60 -14.24 4.77
CA THR A 38 9.20 -13.72 6.01
C THR A 38 8.16 -13.01 6.90
N PRO A 39 7.06 -13.67 7.28
CA PRO A 39 5.92 -13.04 7.96
C PRO A 39 6.30 -12.40 9.31
N GLY A 40 7.25 -12.98 10.04
CA GLY A 40 7.72 -12.43 11.32
C GLY A 40 8.31 -11.02 11.20
N SER A 41 9.00 -10.71 10.10
CA SER A 41 9.59 -9.39 9.87
C SER A 41 8.54 -8.32 9.53
N GLN A 42 7.37 -8.74 9.05
CA GLN A 42 6.30 -7.84 8.63
C GLN A 42 5.55 -7.19 9.78
N TYR A 43 5.59 -7.76 10.98
CA TYR A 43 4.97 -7.17 12.18
C TYR A 43 5.49 -5.76 12.44
N TYR A 44 6.82 -5.63 12.46
CA TYR A 44 7.48 -4.35 12.68
C TYR A 44 7.15 -3.35 11.58
N GLU A 45 7.21 -3.78 10.31
CA GLU A 45 6.92 -2.94 9.14
C GLU A 45 5.45 -2.53 9.04
N PHE A 46 4.54 -3.39 9.51
CA PHE A 46 3.11 -3.09 9.54
C PHE A 46 2.76 -2.16 10.70
N GLY A 47 3.51 -2.23 11.80
CA GLY A 47 3.30 -1.41 12.99
C GLY A 47 2.55 -2.12 14.12
N VAL A 48 2.50 -3.45 14.13
CA VAL A 48 1.86 -4.24 15.20
C VAL A 48 2.87 -5.13 15.91
N PRO A 49 2.74 -5.36 17.23
CA PRO A 49 3.59 -6.30 17.96
C PRO A 49 3.28 -7.74 17.54
N ARG A 50 4.26 -8.64 17.72
CA ARG A 50 4.09 -10.06 17.43
C ARG A 50 3.18 -10.71 18.48
N GLU A 51 2.40 -11.72 18.06
CA GLU A 51 1.47 -12.42 18.95
C GLU A 51 2.21 -13.03 20.15
N GLY A 52 1.67 -12.87 21.36
CA GLY A 52 2.25 -13.43 22.59
C GLY A 52 3.47 -12.69 23.14
N SER A 53 3.85 -11.55 22.55
CA SER A 53 4.90 -10.69 23.10
C SER A 53 4.37 -9.28 23.39
N ASP A 54 4.73 -8.77 24.57
CA ASP A 54 4.54 -7.35 24.91
C ASP A 54 5.64 -6.45 24.35
N ASP A 55 6.78 -7.02 23.99
CA ASP A 55 7.89 -6.32 23.35
C ASP A 55 7.70 -6.30 21.80
N PRO A 56 7.57 -5.11 21.18
CA PRO A 56 7.47 -4.95 19.73
C PRO A 56 8.76 -5.28 18.95
N LEU A 57 9.90 -5.49 19.63
CA LEU A 57 11.15 -5.98 19.05
C LEU A 57 11.32 -7.50 19.20
N ALA A 58 10.44 -8.16 19.95
CA ALA A 58 10.51 -9.61 20.11
C ALA A 58 10.35 -10.29 18.75
N ARG A 59 11.37 -11.08 18.41
CA ARG A 59 11.37 -11.97 17.23
C ARG A 59 10.74 -13.32 17.55
N GLU A 60 10.35 -13.51 18.80
CA GLU A 60 9.77 -14.74 19.33
C GLU A 60 8.25 -14.56 19.47
N GLY A 61 7.52 -15.64 19.26
CA GLY A 61 6.06 -15.65 19.25
C GLY A 61 5.48 -16.26 17.97
N PRO A 62 4.30 -16.90 18.07
CA PRO A 62 3.62 -17.48 16.92
C PRO A 62 3.31 -16.41 15.87
N VAL A 63 3.37 -16.81 14.59
CA VAL A 63 2.94 -15.95 13.49
C VAL A 63 1.43 -16.08 13.35
N SER A 64 0.74 -14.95 13.47
CA SER A 64 -0.70 -14.84 13.22
C SER A 64 -1.00 -15.15 11.75
N PRO A 65 -2.04 -15.95 11.47
CA PRO A 65 -2.58 -16.14 10.12
C PRO A 65 -2.86 -14.80 9.40
N PHE A 66 -3.12 -13.73 10.16
CA PHE A 66 -3.33 -12.38 9.63
C PHE A 66 -2.21 -11.90 8.71
N MET A 67 -0.93 -12.23 8.99
CA MET A 67 0.18 -11.80 8.14
C MET A 67 0.19 -12.49 6.77
N TYR A 68 -0.26 -13.75 6.70
CA TYR A 68 -0.43 -14.44 5.43
C TYR A 68 -1.62 -13.90 4.64
N VAL A 69 -2.74 -13.62 5.31
CA VAL A 69 -3.92 -13.00 4.70
C VAL A 69 -3.58 -11.64 4.11
N ARG A 70 -2.83 -10.81 4.86
CA ARG A 70 -2.29 -9.55 4.34
C ARG A 70 -1.41 -9.76 3.10
N GLY A 71 -0.55 -10.77 3.11
CA GLY A 71 0.30 -11.10 1.96
C GLY A 71 -0.51 -11.44 0.71
N ILE A 72 -1.51 -12.32 0.85
CA ILE A 72 -2.43 -12.71 -0.22
C ILE A 72 -3.20 -11.49 -0.74
N ARG A 73 -3.67 -10.63 0.17
CA ARG A 73 -4.38 -9.39 -0.15
C ARG A 73 -3.52 -8.44 -0.99
N GLU A 74 -2.27 -8.22 -0.62
CA GLU A 74 -1.36 -7.34 -1.37
C GLU A 74 -0.99 -7.92 -2.75
N ILE A 75 -0.77 -9.23 -2.85
CA ILE A 75 -0.56 -9.91 -4.14
C ILE A 75 -1.81 -9.76 -5.01
N GLY A 76 -2.99 -10.07 -4.47
CA GLY A 76 -4.26 -9.98 -5.18
C GLY A 76 -4.54 -8.57 -5.70
N TYR A 77 -4.26 -7.55 -4.90
CA TYR A 77 -4.36 -6.15 -5.33
C TYR A 77 -3.41 -5.84 -6.49
N GLY A 78 -2.13 -6.26 -6.38
CA GLY A 78 -1.14 -6.05 -7.44
C GLY A 78 -1.49 -6.76 -8.75
N VAL A 79 -1.96 -8.01 -8.68
CA VAL A 79 -2.43 -8.78 -9.85
C VAL A 79 -3.68 -8.13 -10.46
N SER A 80 -4.62 -7.67 -9.64
CA SER A 80 -5.82 -6.99 -10.11
C SER A 80 -5.48 -5.69 -10.84
N MET A 81 -4.53 -4.91 -10.30
CA MET A 81 -4.04 -3.69 -10.94
C MET A 81 -3.34 -3.97 -12.27
N GLU A 82 -2.63 -5.09 -12.39
CA GLU A 82 -2.05 -5.55 -13.66
C GLU A 82 -3.12 -5.88 -14.70
N ILE A 83 -4.13 -6.66 -14.32
CA ILE A 83 -5.21 -7.06 -15.22
C ILE A 83 -5.95 -5.82 -15.73
N VAL A 84 -6.33 -4.93 -14.82
CA VAL A 84 -7.00 -3.67 -15.16
C VAL A 84 -6.11 -2.79 -16.06
N GLY A 85 -4.81 -2.73 -15.80
CA GLY A 85 -3.85 -2.02 -16.64
C GLY A 85 -3.80 -2.58 -18.08
N ARG A 86 -3.84 -3.92 -18.23
CA ARG A 86 -3.86 -4.58 -19.55
C ARG A 86 -5.15 -4.41 -20.33
N LEU A 87 -6.28 -4.24 -19.63
CA LEU A 87 -7.57 -3.93 -20.25
C LEU A 87 -7.63 -2.50 -20.79
N HIS A 88 -6.58 -1.69 -20.54
CA HIS A 88 -6.51 -0.28 -20.92
C HIS A 88 -7.72 0.55 -20.44
N ASP A 89 -8.40 0.10 -19.38
CA ASP A 89 -9.53 0.81 -18.78
C ASP A 89 -9.02 1.86 -17.78
N PRO A 90 -9.04 3.16 -18.12
CA PRO A 90 -8.51 4.20 -17.25
C PRO A 90 -9.33 4.33 -15.96
N ARG A 91 -10.62 3.99 -16.00
CA ARG A 91 -11.53 4.05 -14.85
C ARG A 91 -11.23 2.92 -13.87
N GLY A 92 -10.93 1.73 -14.36
CA GLY A 92 -10.53 0.61 -13.53
C GLY A 92 -9.30 0.95 -12.68
N VAL A 93 -8.27 1.57 -13.24
CA VAL A 93 -7.07 1.97 -12.47
C VAL A 93 -7.44 2.96 -11.37
N THR A 94 -8.31 3.92 -11.67
CA THR A 94 -8.81 4.90 -10.70
C THR A 94 -9.56 4.23 -9.56
N TRP A 95 -10.44 3.27 -9.85
CA TRP A 95 -11.14 2.50 -8.83
C TRP A 95 -10.20 1.65 -7.99
N MET A 96 -9.20 1.02 -8.61
CA MET A 96 -8.19 0.27 -7.88
C MET A 96 -7.43 1.17 -6.90
N LEU A 97 -7.02 2.37 -7.31
CA LEU A 97 -6.40 3.35 -6.39
C LEU A 97 -7.34 3.75 -5.24
N ALA A 98 -8.63 3.95 -5.51
CA ALA A 98 -9.61 4.23 -4.47
C ALA A 98 -9.75 3.05 -3.47
N VAL A 99 -9.74 1.81 -3.97
CA VAL A 99 -9.70 0.60 -3.13
C VAL A 99 -8.41 0.58 -2.29
N GLY A 100 -7.26 0.87 -2.89
CA GLY A 100 -5.98 0.96 -2.18
C GLY A 100 -6.00 2.01 -1.07
N ALA A 101 -6.62 3.17 -1.31
CA ALA A 101 -6.81 4.20 -0.29
C ALA A 101 -7.65 3.68 0.89
N ALA A 102 -8.79 3.05 0.61
CA ALA A 102 -9.66 2.48 1.63
C ALA A 102 -8.96 1.36 2.44
N MET A 103 -8.20 0.49 1.78
CA MET A 103 -7.41 -0.56 2.43
C MET A 103 -6.36 0.04 3.35
N SER A 104 -5.70 1.11 2.93
CA SER A 104 -4.69 1.81 3.73
C SER A 104 -5.29 2.51 4.95
N VAL A 105 -6.51 3.04 4.86
CA VAL A 105 -7.26 3.50 6.05
C VAL A 105 -7.56 2.32 6.98
N GLY A 106 -7.97 1.18 6.44
CA GLY A 106 -8.19 -0.04 7.22
C GLY A 106 -6.92 -0.48 7.97
N ASP A 107 -5.77 -0.50 7.31
CA ASP A 107 -4.48 -0.80 7.92
C ASP A 107 -4.13 0.23 9.02
N ALA A 108 -4.40 1.52 8.81
CA ALA A 108 -4.22 2.57 9.82
C ALA A 108 -5.08 2.32 11.08
N VAL A 109 -6.34 1.90 10.91
CA VAL A 109 -7.23 1.56 12.01
C VAL A 109 -6.71 0.35 12.78
N VAL A 110 -6.26 -0.70 12.08
CA VAL A 110 -5.67 -1.88 12.72
C VAL A 110 -4.46 -1.49 13.55
N VAL A 111 -3.57 -0.65 13.04
CA VAL A 111 -2.40 -0.18 13.79
C VAL A 111 -2.79 0.75 14.94
N ALA A 112 -3.82 1.58 14.79
CA ALA A 112 -4.30 2.44 15.87
C ALA A 112 -4.85 1.62 17.05
N VAL A 113 -5.58 0.54 16.77
CA VAL A 113 -6.19 -0.32 17.79
C VAL A 113 -5.18 -1.31 18.38
N PHE A 114 -4.36 -1.97 17.53
CA PHE A 114 -3.51 -3.09 17.94
C PHE A 114 -2.01 -2.76 17.97
N GLY A 115 -1.58 -1.61 17.44
CA GLY A 115 -0.18 -1.21 17.32
C GLY A 115 0.47 -0.65 18.58
N ARG A 116 -0.25 -0.60 19.71
CA ARG A 116 0.25 -0.26 21.06
C ARG A 116 1.13 1.00 21.10
N GLY A 117 0.62 2.12 20.57
CA GLY A 117 1.29 3.43 20.62
C GLY A 117 2.25 3.74 19.46
N LYS A 118 2.29 2.90 18.42
CA LYS A 118 3.04 3.18 17.17
C LYS A 118 2.30 4.18 16.26
N TYR A 119 2.03 5.38 16.76
CA TYR A 119 1.30 6.43 16.04
C TYR A 119 1.99 6.88 14.75
N SER A 120 3.32 6.78 14.66
CA SER A 120 4.06 7.04 13.42
C SER A 120 3.65 6.10 12.27
N MET A 121 3.34 4.84 12.58
CA MET A 121 2.89 3.86 11.59
C MET A 121 1.42 4.08 11.21
N VAL A 122 0.58 4.52 12.16
CA VAL A 122 -0.79 4.98 11.84
C VAL A 122 -0.73 6.14 10.83
N LEU A 123 0.11 7.15 11.12
CA LEU A 123 0.28 8.30 10.23
C LEU A 123 0.81 7.87 8.86
N TYR A 124 1.77 6.94 8.81
CA TYR A 124 2.28 6.38 7.55
C TYR A 124 1.14 5.79 6.70
N HIS A 125 0.30 4.92 7.28
CA HIS A 125 -0.84 4.33 6.56
C HIS A 125 -1.88 5.38 6.14
N LEU A 126 -2.11 6.43 6.94
CA LEU A 126 -2.98 7.53 6.55
C LEU A 126 -2.40 8.38 5.42
N LEU A 127 -1.08 8.58 5.38
CA LEU A 127 -0.41 9.28 4.28
C LEU A 127 -0.47 8.47 2.99
N VAL A 128 -0.32 7.14 3.06
CA VAL A 128 -0.51 6.24 1.91
C VAL A 128 -1.96 6.28 1.43
N ALA A 129 -2.93 6.31 2.35
CA ALA A 129 -4.34 6.44 2.03
C ALA A 129 -4.64 7.76 1.31
N LEU A 130 -4.13 8.87 1.86
CA LEU A 130 -4.28 10.20 1.28
C LEU A 130 -3.64 10.26 -0.11
N TYR A 131 -2.45 9.68 -0.27
CA TYR A 131 -1.76 9.60 -1.54
C TYR A 131 -2.59 8.86 -2.59
N PHE A 132 -3.02 7.63 -2.31
CA PHE A 132 -3.85 6.87 -3.26
C PHE A 132 -5.19 7.56 -3.54
N GLY A 133 -5.82 8.15 -2.53
CA GLY A 133 -7.06 8.89 -2.68
C GLY A 133 -6.90 10.14 -3.55
N ALA A 134 -5.82 10.90 -3.36
CA ALA A 134 -5.49 12.06 -4.19
C ALA A 134 -5.23 11.65 -5.64
N MET A 135 -4.49 10.55 -5.86
CA MET A 135 -4.22 10.03 -7.21
C MET A 135 -5.50 9.55 -7.90
N ALA A 136 -6.39 8.88 -7.18
CA ALA A 136 -7.70 8.49 -7.70
C ALA A 136 -8.56 9.71 -8.05
N TYR A 137 -8.60 10.71 -7.17
CA TYR A 137 -9.35 11.94 -7.38
C TYR A 137 -8.85 12.72 -8.59
N LEU A 138 -7.54 12.96 -8.71
CA LEU A 138 -6.94 13.67 -9.84
C LEU A 138 -7.23 12.96 -11.17
N ARG A 139 -7.10 11.63 -11.21
CA ARG A 139 -7.41 10.83 -12.40
C ARG A 139 -8.90 10.85 -12.77
N SER A 140 -9.78 10.91 -11.77
CA SER A 140 -11.23 11.01 -12.02
C SER A 140 -11.58 12.33 -12.71
N GLN A 141 -10.94 13.43 -12.31
CA GLN A 141 -11.15 14.76 -12.90
C GLN A 141 -10.65 14.84 -14.35
N SER A 142 -9.52 14.19 -14.67
CA SER A 142 -9.03 14.11 -16.07
C SER A 142 -9.95 13.30 -16.97
N SER A 143 -10.72 12.36 -16.41
CA SER A 143 -11.64 11.51 -17.17
C SER A 143 -12.99 12.16 -17.46
N SER A 144 -13.32 13.27 -16.79
CA SER A 144 -14.57 14.02 -16.95
C SER A 144 -14.45 15.23 -17.89
N VAL A 145 -13.26 15.53 -18.41
CA VAL A 145 -12.98 16.67 -19.31
C VAL A 145 -12.98 16.27 -20.79
N CYS A 146 -13.21 14.98 -21.11
CA CYS A 146 -13.37 14.46 -22.47
C CYS A 146 -14.80 14.04 -22.77
#